data_AF-S9SJ22-F1
#
_entry.id   AF-S9SJ22-F1
#
_cell.length_a   1.000
_cell.length_b   1.000
_cell.length_c   1.000
_cell.angle_alpha   90.00
_cell.angle_beta   90.00
_cell.angle_gamma   90.00
#
_symmetry.space_group_name_H-M   'P 1'
#
loop_
_entity.id
_entity.type
_entity.pdbx_description
1 polymer ?
#
loop_
_entity_poly.entity_id
_entity_poly.type
_entity_poly.pdbx_seq_one_letter_code
_entity_poly.pdbx_strand_id
1 'polypeptide(L)'
;MTRPSPRCAGGVVLNDGMTRPARVQLIPPPSLWPRNPPVRHRQSVPDRWIKIVITEGRNRQVRRMTAAIGFPTLRLVRWRIGPWSLGDLSPGEWREVNPGAAGPERLSAPPRRGRER
;
A
#
# COMPACT_ATOMS: atom_id res chain seq x y z
N MET A 1 -23.44 -4.23 6.84
CA MET A 1 -22.46 -5.33 6.63
C MET A 1 -21.04 -4.79 6.81
N THR A 2 -20.46 -4.96 8.00
CA THR A 2 -19.15 -4.40 8.36
C THR A 2 -18.05 -5.27 7.76
N ARG A 3 -17.36 -4.80 6.71
CA ARG A 3 -16.21 -5.51 6.14
C ARG A 3 -15.12 -5.68 7.22
N PRO A 4 -14.54 -6.88 7.41
CA PRO A 4 -13.49 -7.08 8.40
C PRO A 4 -12.28 -6.19 8.08
N SER A 5 -11.87 -5.38 9.06
CA SER A 5 -10.67 -4.55 8.94
C SER A 5 -9.43 -5.44 8.89
N PRO A 6 -8.44 -5.17 8.02
CA PRO A 6 -7.24 -5.99 7.92
C PRO A 6 -6.44 -5.96 9.23
N ARG A 7 -6.06 -7.13 9.74
CA ARG A 7 -5.39 -7.29 11.06
C ARG A 7 -4.07 -6.53 11.21
N CYS A 8 -3.44 -6.11 10.10
CA CYS A 8 -2.21 -5.31 10.13
C CYS A 8 -2.39 -3.84 10.54
N ALA A 9 -3.63 -3.33 10.66
CA ALA A 9 -3.86 -1.89 10.82
C ALA A 9 -3.32 -1.32 12.15
N GLY A 10 -3.35 -2.12 13.23
CA GLY A 10 -2.86 -1.73 14.56
C GLY A 10 -1.34 -1.78 14.73
N GLY A 11 -0.59 -2.15 13.68
CA GLY A 11 0.83 -2.48 13.79
C GLY A 11 1.04 -3.99 13.95
N VAL A 12 2.18 -4.47 13.47
CA VAL A 12 2.58 -5.88 13.44
C VAL A 12 3.98 -5.99 14.03
N VAL A 13 4.21 -6.98 14.89
CA VAL A 13 5.54 -7.28 15.40
C VAL A 13 6.34 -7.94 14.29
N LEU A 14 7.46 -7.31 13.90
CA LEU A 14 8.45 -7.87 12.99
C LEU A 14 9.77 -8.11 13.74
N ASN A 15 10.69 -8.86 13.14
CA ASN A 15 11.99 -9.19 13.75
C ASN A 15 12.82 -7.96 14.18
N ASP A 16 12.63 -6.84 13.50
CA ASP A 16 13.31 -5.56 13.76
C ASP A 16 12.50 -4.64 14.70
N GLY A 17 11.40 -5.13 15.30
CA GLY A 17 10.51 -4.40 16.21
C GLY A 17 9.11 -4.10 15.67
N MET A 18 8.25 -3.54 16.52
CA MET A 18 6.85 -3.22 16.21
C MET A 18 6.74 -2.19 15.07
N THR A 19 5.89 -2.45 14.07
CA THR A 19 5.60 -1.46 13.02
C THR A 19 4.67 -0.36 13.56
N ARG A 20 4.76 0.83 12.96
CA ARG A 20 3.77 1.87 13.21
C ARG A 20 2.39 1.44 12.68
N PRO A 21 1.31 2.01 13.22
CA PRO A 21 -0.02 1.80 12.66
C PRO A 21 -0.06 2.14 11.17
N ALA A 22 -0.68 1.27 10.39
CA ALA A 22 -0.82 1.42 8.95
C ALA A 22 -2.29 1.47 8.57
N ARG A 23 -2.63 2.24 7.53
CA ARG A 23 -4.00 2.19 6.99
C ARG A 23 -4.06 1.09 5.96
N VAL A 24 -4.99 0.16 6.15
CA VAL A 24 -5.15 -0.98 5.24
C VAL A 24 -6.61 -1.10 4.82
N GLN A 25 -6.84 -1.23 3.52
CA GLN A 25 -8.17 -1.38 2.95
C GLN A 25 -8.16 -2.47 1.88
N LEU A 26 -9.15 -3.34 1.90
CA LEU A 26 -9.40 -4.27 0.80
C LEU A 26 -9.98 -3.52 -0.39
N ILE A 27 -9.37 -3.69 -1.56
CA ILE A 27 -9.79 -3.04 -2.80
C ILE A 27 -10.11 -4.09 -3.87
N PRO A 28 -10.98 -3.77 -4.85
CA PRO A 28 -11.10 -4.61 -6.04
C PRO A 28 -9.77 -4.64 -6.80
N PRO A 29 -9.55 -5.64 -7.67
CA PRO A 29 -8.38 -5.69 -8.55
C PRO A 29 -8.26 -4.38 -9.35
N PRO A 30 -7.18 -3.61 -9.19
CA PRO A 30 -6.98 -2.40 -9.97
C PRO A 30 -6.63 -2.76 -11.42
N SER A 31 -7.05 -1.91 -12.36
CA SER A 31 -6.56 -1.96 -13.73
C SER A 31 -5.08 -1.57 -13.73
N LEU A 32 -4.21 -2.57 -13.81
CA LEU A 32 -2.76 -2.40 -13.84
C LEU A 32 -2.20 -3.14 -15.04
N TRP A 33 -1.08 -2.65 -15.54
CA TRP A 33 -0.30 -3.31 -16.59
C TRP A 33 -0.03 -4.79 -16.27
N PRO A 34 0.03 -5.66 -17.28
CA PRO A 34 0.44 -7.04 -17.11
C PRO A 34 1.88 -7.10 -16.60
N ARG A 35 2.19 -8.12 -15.79
CA ARG A 35 3.54 -8.37 -15.29
C ARG A 35 4.18 -9.50 -16.11
N ASN A 36 5.41 -9.30 -16.55
CA ASN A 36 6.26 -10.32 -17.15
C ASN A 36 7.51 -10.54 -16.27
N PRO A 37 7.80 -11.76 -15.75
CA PRO A 37 6.98 -12.98 -15.81
C PRO A 37 5.72 -12.88 -14.92
N PRO A 38 4.66 -13.65 -15.24
CA PRO A 38 3.42 -13.62 -14.48
C PRO A 38 3.66 -14.04 -13.02
N VAL A 39 2.82 -13.53 -12.13
CA VAL A 39 2.78 -13.99 -10.74
C VAL A 39 2.40 -15.47 -10.76
N ARG A 40 3.04 -16.29 -9.90
CA ARG A 40 2.65 -17.70 -9.71
C ARG A 40 1.21 -17.76 -9.24
N HIS A 41 0.30 -18.02 -10.16
CA HIS A 41 -1.12 -18.16 -9.88
C HIS A 41 -1.40 -19.61 -9.44
N ARG A 42 -1.99 -19.78 -8.26
CA ARG A 42 -2.55 -21.08 -7.84
C ARG A 42 -4.06 -20.98 -8.02
N GLN A 43 -4.61 -21.77 -8.95
CA GLN A 43 -6.06 -21.79 -9.23
C GLN A 43 -6.94 -22.02 -7.99
N SER A 44 -6.40 -22.64 -6.93
CA SER A 44 -7.15 -22.97 -5.71
C SER A 44 -7.21 -21.86 -4.66
N VAL A 45 -6.40 -20.79 -4.75
CA VAL A 45 -6.37 -19.74 -3.72
C VAL A 45 -6.71 -18.39 -4.37
N PRO A 46 -7.82 -17.73 -3.97
CA PRO A 46 -8.21 -16.45 -4.56
C PRO A 46 -7.27 -15.34 -4.08
N ASP A 47 -6.63 -14.67 -5.03
CA ASP A 47 -5.80 -13.50 -4.77
C ASP A 47 -6.65 -12.28 -4.42
N ARG A 48 -6.16 -11.44 -3.50
CA ARG A 48 -6.83 -10.19 -3.11
C ARG A 48 -5.88 -9.01 -3.16
N TRP A 49 -6.44 -7.86 -3.52
CA TRP A 49 -5.71 -6.60 -3.54
C TRP A 49 -5.99 -5.79 -2.28
N ILE A 50 -4.93 -5.28 -1.68
CA ILE A 50 -5.01 -4.40 -0.52
C ILE A 50 -4.28 -3.10 -0.80
N LYS A 51 -4.91 -1.99 -0.44
CA LYS A 51 -4.27 -0.68 -0.35
C LYS A 51 -3.68 -0.55 1.04
N ILE A 52 -2.36 -0.38 1.12
CA ILE A 52 -1.62 -0.12 2.35
C ILE A 52 -1.01 1.27 2.28
N VAL A 53 -1.21 2.07 3.32
CA VAL A 53 -0.50 3.34 3.53
C VAL A 53 0.33 3.23 4.80
N ILE A 54 1.65 3.38 4.64
CA ILE A 54 2.64 3.42 5.72
C ILE A 54 3.37 4.76 5.71
N THR A 55 3.89 5.14 6.88
CA THR A 55 4.70 6.36 7.08
C THR A 55 6.16 6.03 7.45
N GLU A 56 6.54 4.76 7.33
CA GLU A 56 7.88 4.24 7.56
C GLU A 56 8.36 3.48 6.32
N GLY A 57 9.69 3.32 6.21
CA GLY A 57 10.36 2.78 5.02
C GLY A 57 11.32 1.63 5.35
N ARG A 58 10.93 0.70 6.23
CA ARG A 58 11.83 -0.41 6.64
C ARG A 58 12.01 -1.42 5.50
N ASN A 59 13.12 -2.16 5.53
CA ASN A 59 13.46 -3.13 4.49
C ASN A 59 12.34 -4.16 4.31
N ARG A 60 11.80 -4.27 3.08
CA ARG A 60 10.71 -5.20 2.70
C ARG A 60 9.49 -5.15 3.62
N GLN A 61 9.24 -4.03 4.30
CA GLN A 61 8.29 -3.95 5.40
C GLN A 61 6.90 -4.48 5.05
N VAL A 62 6.30 -4.00 3.94
CA VAL A 62 4.98 -4.44 3.50
C VAL A 62 4.92 -5.95 3.30
N ARG A 63 5.92 -6.54 2.65
CA ARG A 63 5.97 -7.99 2.41
C ARG A 63 6.06 -8.79 3.70
N ARG A 64 6.83 -8.29 4.68
CA ARG A 64 6.98 -8.91 5.99
C ARG A 64 5.70 -8.78 6.83
N MET A 65 5.06 -7.61 6.82
CA MET A 65 3.77 -7.39 7.51
C MET A 65 2.68 -8.33 7.02
N THR A 66 2.52 -8.49 5.70
CA THR A 66 1.46 -9.36 5.18
C THR A 66 1.79 -10.85 5.40
N ALA A 67 3.06 -11.24 5.29
CA ALA A 67 3.49 -12.61 5.60
C ALA A 67 3.26 -12.97 7.08
N ALA A 68 3.56 -12.03 8.00
CA ALA A 68 3.36 -12.22 9.43
C ALA A 68 1.89 -12.45 9.83
N ILE A 69 0.93 -11.96 9.04
CA ILE A 69 -0.50 -12.24 9.25
C ILE A 69 -1.05 -13.39 8.39
N GLY A 70 -0.19 -14.15 7.71
CA GLY A 70 -0.56 -15.34 6.93
C GLY A 70 -0.92 -15.09 5.46
N PHE A 71 -0.72 -13.88 4.94
CA PHE A 71 -1.06 -13.52 3.54
C PHE A 71 0.19 -13.02 2.79
N PRO A 72 1.05 -13.91 2.28
CA PRO A 72 2.29 -13.50 1.61
C PRO A 72 2.03 -12.62 0.37
N THR A 73 2.80 -11.53 0.23
CA THR A 73 2.63 -10.58 -0.88
C THR A 73 3.12 -11.18 -2.20
N LEU A 74 2.20 -11.35 -3.15
CA LEU A 74 2.50 -11.79 -4.52
C LEU A 74 2.97 -10.64 -5.43
N ARG A 75 2.20 -9.55 -5.47
CA ARG A 75 2.48 -8.34 -6.25
C ARG A 75 2.44 -7.11 -5.35
N LEU A 76 3.44 -6.24 -5.49
CA LEU A 76 3.53 -4.97 -4.77
C LEU A 76 3.76 -3.86 -5.78
N VAL A 77 2.85 -2.90 -5.82
CA VAL A 77 2.97 -1.69 -6.65
C VAL A 77 2.91 -0.49 -5.73
N ARG A 78 3.94 0.35 -5.79
CA ARG A 78 4.00 1.58 -5.00
C ARG A 78 3.32 2.70 -5.80
N TRP A 79 2.03 2.90 -5.52
CA TRP A 79 1.21 3.87 -6.26
C TRP A 79 1.56 5.34 -5.99
N ARG A 80 1.95 5.67 -4.75
CA ARG A 80 2.17 7.05 -4.30
C ARG A 80 3.32 7.15 -3.30
N ILE A 81 4.05 8.26 -3.35
CA ILE A 81 5.07 8.68 -2.38
C ILE A 81 4.86 10.16 -2.07
N GLY A 82 4.46 10.48 -0.84
CA GLY A 82 4.13 11.86 -0.46
C GLY A 82 3.04 12.43 -1.39
N PRO A 83 3.26 13.61 -2.03
CA PRO A 83 2.31 14.17 -2.98
C PRO A 83 2.32 13.44 -4.34
N TRP A 84 3.39 12.73 -4.70
CA TRP A 84 3.57 12.16 -6.03
C TRP A 84 2.84 10.83 -6.20
N SER A 85 1.98 10.71 -7.22
CA SER A 85 1.37 9.45 -7.63
C SER A 85 1.75 9.05 -9.06
N LEU A 86 1.69 7.76 -9.35
CA LEU A 86 1.92 7.22 -10.71
C LEU A 86 0.99 7.83 -11.76
N GLY A 87 -0.29 8.08 -11.42
CA GLY A 87 -1.26 8.60 -12.37
C GLY A 87 -1.34 7.68 -13.60
N ASP A 88 -1.15 8.27 -14.78
CA ASP A 88 -1.24 7.57 -16.08
C ASP A 88 0.12 7.08 -16.62
N LEU A 89 1.19 7.09 -15.80
CA LEU A 89 2.50 6.61 -16.24
C LEU A 89 2.52 5.08 -16.39
N SER A 90 2.95 4.63 -17.56
CA SER A 90 3.17 3.21 -17.85
C SER A 90 4.50 2.71 -17.23
N PRO A 91 4.68 1.40 -17.07
CA PRO A 91 5.94 0.84 -16.61
C PRO A 91 7.11 1.25 -17.51
N GLY A 92 8.18 1.76 -16.90
CA GLY A 92 9.37 2.18 -17.64
C GLY A 92 9.28 3.62 -18.16
N GLU A 93 8.10 4.23 -18.14
CA GLU A 93 7.95 5.65 -18.44
C GLU A 93 8.37 6.50 -17.25
N TRP A 94 8.83 7.70 -17.57
CA TRP A 94 9.17 8.75 -16.61
C TRP A 94 8.63 10.08 -17.13
N ARG A 95 8.49 11.03 -16.21
CA ARG A 95 8.07 12.39 -16.50
C ARG A 95 8.88 13.33 -15.66
N GLU A 96 9.39 14.38 -16.28
CA GLU A 96 10.05 15.46 -15.55
C GLU A 96 8.99 16.29 -14.81
N VAL A 97 9.28 16.62 -13.56
CA VAL A 97 8.39 17.43 -12.73
C VAL A 97 9.17 18.62 -12.19
N ASN A 98 8.58 19.80 -12.31
CA ASN A 98 9.19 21.02 -11.82
C ASN A 98 8.94 21.12 -10.30
N PRO A 99 9.97 21.10 -9.44
CA PRO A 99 9.80 20.96 -7.99
C PRO A 99 9.04 22.13 -7.32
N GLY A 100 8.95 23.29 -7.98
CA GLY A 100 8.22 24.47 -7.50
C GLY A 100 6.73 24.49 -7.83
N ALA A 101 6.27 23.74 -8.84
CA ALA A 101 4.84 23.57 -9.08
C ALA A 101 4.33 22.58 -8.05
N ALA A 102 3.47 23.04 -7.14
CA ALA A 102 2.91 22.27 -6.03
C ALA A 102 2.69 20.80 -6.43
N GLY A 103 3.44 19.88 -5.80
CA GLY A 103 3.35 18.45 -6.10
C GLY A 103 1.89 18.00 -6.09
N PRO A 104 1.51 17.00 -6.92
CA PRO A 104 0.12 16.74 -7.25
C PRO A 104 -0.71 16.58 -5.98
N GLU A 105 -1.76 17.39 -5.90
CA GLU A 105 -2.82 17.44 -4.90
C GLU A 105 -2.42 16.92 -3.49
N ARG A 106 -2.03 17.84 -2.60
CA ARG A 106 -2.04 17.58 -1.15
C ARG A 106 -3.47 17.22 -0.76
N LEU A 107 -3.80 15.94 -0.72
CA LEU A 107 -5.01 15.49 -0.04
C LEU A 107 -4.90 16.01 1.39
N SER A 108 -5.88 16.82 1.78
CA SER A 108 -6.00 17.39 3.11
C SER A 108 -5.72 16.32 4.16
N ALA A 109 -4.88 16.66 5.13
CA ALA A 109 -4.61 15.77 6.25
C ALA A 109 -5.96 15.32 6.84
N PRO A 110 -6.15 14.03 7.11
CA PRO A 110 -7.38 13.56 7.74
C PRO A 110 -7.55 14.32 9.06
N PRO A 111 -8.77 14.74 9.43
CA PRO A 111 -8.98 15.42 10.70
C PRO A 111 -8.41 14.53 11.80
N ARG A 112 -7.50 15.08 12.61
CA ARG A 112 -7.00 14.40 13.80
C ARG A 112 -8.22 14.05 14.62
N ARG A 113 -8.54 12.76 14.75
CA ARG A 113 -9.67 12.29 15.55
C ARG A 113 -9.51 12.92 16.93
N GLY A 114 -10.45 13.79 17.28
CA GLY A 114 -10.44 14.55 18.52
C GLY A 114 -10.23 13.59 19.69
N ARG A 115 -9.32 13.98 20.58
CA ARG A 115 -9.15 13.37 21.88
C ARG A 115 -10.33 13.86 22.72
N GLU A 116 -11.45 13.14 22.68
CA GLU A 116 -12.56 13.38 23.60
C GLU A 116 -12.16 12.86 24.98
N ARG A 117 -12.33 13.75 25.96
CA ARG A 117 -12.12 13.51 27.40
C ARG A 117 -13.34 12.83 27.99
#